data_AF-A0A2D7NZG6-F1
#
_entry.id   AF-A0A2D7NZG6-F1
#
_cell.length_a   1.000
_cell.length_b   1.000
_cell.length_c   1.000
_cell.angle_alpha   90.00
_cell.angle_beta   90.00
_cell.angle_gamma   90.00
#
_symmetry.space_group_name_H-M   'P 1'
#
loop_
_entity.id
_entity.type
_entity.pdbx_description
1 polymer ?
#
loop_
_entity_poly.entity_id
_entity_poly.type
_entity_poly.pdbx_seq_one_letter_code
_entity_poly.pdbx_strand_id
1 'polypeptide(L)'
;MNIQDSDFTYLDLWAISMQWLIVAFLAISILSIVIYWIIYSTKKSMKAKHEIASESEIKVLRFSQIMIALAIFCLVNILQEEIVERAPMPWFAIRAFMGICFGTLYGYIAHLIFTYYYPGQISARLEKLRYTPRINPTTGNKMKLLSEEEEDAYLDEGQQAEENVFSVDYDVWIDEETGYTHIEKYKGHLNAHECDNCGFRTLRLVQEEVVEEATEYWDGSVNQEFSCSYCGRVKRKTVALSYKVKDDVSETARLVSNPLANNKEVETVKIEIFSNKGDSKVFNFQNIEQTQSFLEEFDYEKMDD
;
A
#
# COMPACT_ATOMS: atom_id res chain seq x y z
N MET A 1 53.77 -25.94 16.41
CA MET A 1 52.49 -25.22 16.47
C MET A 1 52.76 -23.83 15.92
N ASN A 2 52.73 -23.70 14.59
CA ASN A 2 52.99 -22.45 13.91
C ASN A 2 51.61 -21.86 13.63
N ILE A 3 51.18 -20.94 14.48
CA ILE A 3 50.02 -20.10 14.20
C ILE A 3 50.55 -19.10 13.18
N GLN A 4 50.33 -19.44 11.91
CA GLN A 4 50.60 -18.55 10.79
C GLN A 4 49.51 -17.49 10.86
N ASP A 5 49.82 -16.34 11.46
CA ASP A 5 48.98 -15.14 11.35
C ASP A 5 48.89 -14.80 9.86
N SER A 6 47.79 -15.21 9.23
CA SER A 6 47.47 -14.82 7.86
C SER A 6 47.04 -13.36 7.90
N ASP A 7 47.95 -12.45 7.55
CA ASP A 7 47.61 -11.06 7.29
C ASP A 7 46.60 -11.01 6.14
N PHE A 8 45.32 -10.89 6.47
CA PHE A 8 44.26 -10.75 5.48
C PHE A 8 44.46 -9.45 4.71
N THR A 9 44.51 -9.53 3.37
CA THR A 9 44.52 -8.33 2.54
C THR A 9 43.16 -7.64 2.57
N TYR A 10 43.11 -6.37 2.18
CA TYR A 10 41.84 -5.64 2.05
C TYR A 10 40.85 -6.35 1.12
N LEU A 11 41.35 -6.94 0.03
CA LEU A 11 40.50 -7.65 -0.93
C LEU A 11 39.95 -8.96 -0.33
N ASP A 12 40.75 -9.69 0.44
CA ASP A 12 40.29 -10.88 1.16
C ASP A 12 39.18 -10.52 2.17
N LEU A 13 39.41 -9.47 2.96
CA LEU A 13 38.43 -9.00 3.94
C LEU A 13 37.12 -8.57 3.26
N TRP A 14 37.23 -7.87 2.12
CA TRP A 14 36.09 -7.46 1.30
C TRP A 14 35.31 -8.68 0.76
N ALA A 15 36.01 -9.65 0.16
CA ALA A 15 35.40 -10.83 -0.41
C ALA A 15 34.66 -11.66 0.65
N ILE A 16 35.31 -11.89 1.80
CA ILE A 16 34.70 -12.59 2.95
C ILE A 16 33.47 -11.83 3.44
N SER A 17 33.56 -10.51 3.60
CA SER A 17 32.43 -9.68 4.05
C SER A 17 31.25 -9.78 3.07
N MET A 18 31.51 -9.69 1.77
CA MET A 18 30.48 -9.81 0.74
C MET A 18 29.85 -11.20 0.71
N GLN A 19 30.62 -12.27 0.90
CA GLN A 19 30.08 -13.64 1.01
C GLN A 19 29.11 -13.78 2.18
N TRP A 20 29.47 -13.27 3.36
CA TRP A 20 28.57 -13.27 4.51
C TRP A 20 27.32 -12.43 4.27
N LEU A 21 27.44 -11.28 3.61
CA LEU A 21 26.30 -10.44 3.24
C LEU A 21 25.35 -11.14 2.25
N ILE A 22 25.87 -11.88 1.26
CA ILE A 22 25.04 -12.67 0.34
C ILE A 22 24.19 -13.66 1.13
N VAL A 23 24.81 -14.45 2.01
CA VAL A 23 24.11 -15.44 2.83
C VAL A 23 23.09 -14.76 3.74
N ALA A 24 23.45 -13.65 4.38
CA ALA A 24 22.56 -12.89 5.26
C ALA A 24 21.34 -12.34 4.51
N PHE A 25 21.53 -11.69 3.36
CA PHE A 25 20.42 -11.12 2.59
C PHE A 25 19.49 -12.20 2.02
N LEU A 26 20.04 -13.31 1.51
CA LEU A 26 19.23 -14.43 1.04
C LEU A 26 18.45 -15.09 2.19
N ALA A 27 19.09 -15.26 3.36
CA ALA A 27 18.42 -15.78 4.54
C ALA A 27 17.28 -14.86 5.01
N ILE A 28 17.51 -13.54 5.07
CA ILE A 28 16.46 -12.57 5.44
C ILE A 28 15.32 -12.59 4.41
N SER A 29 15.64 -12.65 3.12
CA SER A 29 14.64 -12.75 2.05
C SER A 29 13.73 -13.96 2.25
N ILE A 30 14.31 -15.15 2.42
CA ILE A 30 13.56 -16.40 2.63
C ILE A 30 12.78 -16.34 3.94
N LEU A 31 13.42 -15.91 5.04
CA LEU A 31 12.80 -15.84 6.35
C LEU A 31 11.59 -14.91 6.36
N SER A 32 11.65 -13.76 5.67
CA SER A 32 10.52 -12.84 5.58
C SER A 32 9.28 -13.49 4.94
N ILE A 33 9.46 -14.27 3.87
CA ILE A 33 8.41 -15.02 3.20
C ILE A 33 7.88 -16.15 4.11
N VAL A 34 8.78 -16.90 4.74
CA VAL A 34 8.40 -18.02 5.63
C VAL A 34 7.60 -17.52 6.84
N ILE A 35 8.03 -16.42 7.48
CA ILE A 35 7.31 -15.80 8.59
C ILE A 35 5.92 -15.37 8.13
N TYR A 36 5.80 -14.72 6.97
CA TYR A 36 4.50 -14.34 6.41
C TYR A 36 3.58 -15.56 6.22
N TRP A 37 4.09 -16.63 5.60
CA TRP A 37 3.32 -17.86 5.36
C TRP A 37 2.89 -18.55 6.66
N ILE A 38 3.73 -18.56 7.70
CA ILE A 38 3.38 -19.09 9.02
C ILE A 38 2.24 -18.26 9.63
N ILE A 39 2.36 -16.93 9.61
CA ILE A 39 1.33 -16.03 10.15
C ILE A 39 0.01 -16.21 9.41
N TYR A 40 0.04 -16.22 8.08
CA TYR A 40 -1.12 -16.43 7.21
C TYR A 40 -1.80 -17.78 7.49
N SER A 41 -1.03 -18.86 7.57
CA SER A 41 -1.55 -20.21 7.78
C SER A 41 -2.14 -20.43 9.18
N THR A 42 -1.67 -19.66 10.17
CA THR A 42 -2.16 -19.70 11.55
C THR A 42 -3.54 -19.03 11.70
N LYS A 43 -3.93 -18.15 10.77
CA LYS A 43 -5.25 -17.50 10.81
C LYS A 43 -6.35 -18.53 10.52
N LYS A 44 -7.32 -18.64 11.45
CA LYS A 44 -8.45 -19.58 11.32
C LYS A 44 -9.60 -19.02 10.51
N SER A 45 -9.99 -17.76 10.73
CA SER A 45 -11.09 -17.14 10.02
C SER A 45 -10.67 -16.68 8.63
N MET A 46 -11.61 -16.76 7.69
CA MET A 46 -11.42 -16.28 6.32
C MET A 46 -11.16 -14.76 6.30
N LYS A 47 -11.88 -13.99 7.13
CA LYS A 47 -11.64 -12.56 7.33
C LYS A 47 -10.20 -12.27 7.76
N ALA A 48 -9.67 -12.98 8.75
CA ALA A 48 -8.30 -12.71 9.22
C ALA A 48 -7.25 -13.10 8.17
N LYS A 49 -7.52 -14.10 7.31
CA LYS A 49 -6.68 -14.42 6.15
C LYS A 49 -6.77 -13.33 5.07
N HIS A 50 -7.96 -12.76 4.86
CA HIS A 50 -8.17 -11.66 3.94
C HIS A 50 -7.38 -10.42 4.37
N GLU A 51 -7.52 -9.99 5.62
CA GLU A 51 -6.84 -8.80 6.18
C GLU A 51 -5.32 -8.92 6.12
N ILE A 52 -4.74 -10.03 6.59
CA ILE A 52 -3.28 -10.21 6.56
C ILE A 52 -2.76 -10.21 5.11
N ALA A 53 -3.48 -10.84 4.18
CA ALA A 53 -3.05 -10.92 2.79
C ALA A 53 -3.13 -9.55 2.09
N SER A 54 -4.24 -8.82 2.26
CA SER A 54 -4.41 -7.50 1.64
C SER A 54 -3.41 -6.47 2.19
N GLU A 55 -3.10 -6.52 3.49
CA GLU A 55 -2.25 -5.50 4.10
C GLU A 55 -0.75 -5.75 3.95
N SER A 56 -0.31 -7.01 3.95
CA SER A 56 1.10 -7.36 4.16
C SER A 56 1.76 -8.15 3.04
N GLU A 57 1.03 -8.92 2.22
CA GLU A 57 1.65 -9.86 1.28
C GLU A 57 2.54 -9.16 0.25
N ILE A 58 2.01 -8.15 -0.44
CA ILE A 58 2.77 -7.37 -1.43
C ILE A 58 3.99 -6.69 -0.78
N LYS A 59 3.85 -6.19 0.45
CA LYS A 59 4.94 -5.51 1.17
C LYS A 59 6.08 -6.47 1.49
N VAL A 60 5.75 -7.66 2.00
CA VAL A 60 6.73 -8.71 2.31
C VAL A 60 7.41 -9.20 1.04
N LEU A 61 6.66 -9.45 -0.03
CA LEU A 61 7.23 -9.91 -1.29
C LEU A 61 8.18 -8.86 -1.88
N ARG A 62 7.78 -7.58 -1.93
CA ARG A 62 8.66 -6.48 -2.39
C ARG A 62 9.92 -6.36 -1.54
N PHE A 63 9.79 -6.45 -0.21
CA PHE A 63 10.95 -6.44 0.70
C PHE A 63 11.92 -7.60 0.42
N SER A 64 11.40 -8.81 0.24
CA SER A 64 12.20 -9.99 -0.12
C SER A 64 12.99 -9.78 -1.41
N GLN A 65 12.41 -9.16 -2.44
CA GLN A 65 13.11 -8.86 -3.70
C GLN A 65 14.21 -7.82 -3.54
N ILE A 66 14.03 -6.82 -2.68
CA ILE A 66 15.08 -5.84 -2.36
C ILE A 66 16.28 -6.56 -1.74
N MET A 67 16.05 -7.50 -0.81
CA MET A 67 17.13 -8.30 -0.23
C MET A 67 17.87 -9.13 -1.30
N ILE A 68 17.14 -9.70 -2.27
CA ILE A 68 17.78 -10.44 -3.38
C ILE A 68 18.60 -9.49 -4.28
N ALA A 69 18.09 -8.28 -4.56
CA ALA A 69 18.84 -7.28 -5.32
C ALA A 69 20.16 -6.89 -4.65
N LEU A 70 20.16 -6.75 -3.31
CA LEU A 70 21.37 -6.51 -2.52
C LEU A 70 22.32 -7.71 -2.55
N ALA A 71 21.79 -8.94 -2.50
CA ALA A 71 22.61 -10.14 -2.67
C ALA A 71 23.26 -10.21 -4.05
N ILE A 72 22.55 -9.82 -5.12
CA ILE A 72 23.09 -9.73 -6.48
C ILE A 72 24.22 -8.70 -6.54
N PHE A 73 24.04 -7.53 -5.93
CA PHE A 73 25.11 -6.53 -5.82
C PHE A 73 26.36 -7.12 -5.16
N CYS A 74 26.21 -7.79 -4.01
CA CYS A 74 27.33 -8.43 -3.31
C CYS A 74 27.99 -9.54 -4.16
N LEU A 75 27.17 -10.35 -4.86
CA LEU A 75 27.66 -11.42 -5.74
C LEU A 75 28.55 -10.87 -6.85
N VAL A 76 28.12 -9.81 -7.54
CA VAL A 76 28.93 -9.19 -8.61
C VAL A 76 30.24 -8.62 -8.06
N ASN A 77 30.22 -8.11 -6.82
CA ASN A 77 31.40 -7.54 -6.16
C ASN A 77 32.42 -8.57 -5.66
N ILE A 78 32.17 -9.87 -5.80
CA ILE A 78 33.15 -10.95 -5.54
C ILE A 78 33.59 -11.69 -6.81
N LEU A 79 33.02 -11.37 -7.97
CA LEU A 79 33.45 -11.96 -9.24
C LEU A 79 34.77 -11.33 -9.71
N GLN A 80 35.54 -12.12 -10.48
CA GLN A 80 36.76 -11.67 -11.16
C GLN A 80 37.86 -11.10 -10.24
N GLU A 81 38.03 -11.71 -9.06
CA GLU A 81 39.02 -11.30 -8.05
C GLU A 81 40.46 -11.21 -8.63
N GLU A 82 40.88 -12.18 -9.43
CA GLU A 82 42.20 -12.21 -10.10
C GLU A 82 42.49 -10.94 -10.93
N ILE A 83 41.46 -10.36 -11.56
CA ILE A 83 41.60 -9.15 -12.39
C ILE A 83 41.75 -7.92 -11.49
N VAL A 84 41.01 -7.88 -10.38
CA VAL A 84 41.08 -6.80 -9.39
C VAL A 84 42.43 -6.81 -8.68
N GLU A 85 42.99 -7.98 -8.33
CA GLU A 85 44.33 -8.08 -7.76
C GLU A 85 45.41 -7.52 -8.69
N ARG A 86 45.30 -7.79 -10.00
CA ARG A 86 46.26 -7.31 -11.01
C ARG A 86 46.15 -5.81 -11.27
N ALA A 87 44.95 -5.25 -11.21
CA ALA A 87 44.68 -3.84 -11.50
C ALA A 87 43.57 -3.26 -10.59
N PRO A 88 43.88 -2.94 -9.32
CA PRO A 88 42.87 -2.74 -8.28
C PRO A 88 41.93 -1.57 -8.50
N MET A 89 42.47 -0.40 -8.85
CA MET A 89 41.70 0.85 -8.84
C MET A 89 40.55 0.87 -9.87
N PRO A 90 40.78 0.64 -11.18
CA PRO A 90 39.68 0.70 -12.14
C PRO A 90 38.71 -0.47 -12.01
N TRP A 91 39.21 -1.69 -11.77
CA TRP A 91 38.37 -2.88 -11.76
C TRP A 91 37.48 -2.98 -10.52
N PHE A 92 37.95 -2.49 -9.36
CA PHE A 92 37.09 -2.36 -8.17
C PHE A 92 35.92 -1.40 -8.40
N ALA A 93 36.15 -0.26 -9.07
CA ALA A 93 35.10 0.69 -9.39
C ALA A 93 34.11 0.13 -10.42
N ILE A 94 34.62 -0.54 -11.46
CA ILE A 94 33.81 -1.15 -12.52
C ILE A 94 32.89 -2.22 -11.93
N ARG A 95 33.40 -3.13 -11.08
CA ARG A 95 32.55 -4.18 -10.48
C ARG A 95 31.47 -3.61 -9.56
N ALA A 96 31.78 -2.55 -8.80
CA ALA A 96 30.81 -1.89 -7.93
C ALA A 96 29.69 -1.26 -8.77
N PHE A 97 30.06 -0.57 -9.85
CA PHE A 97 29.11 0.01 -10.81
C PHE A 97 28.24 -1.07 -11.49
N MET A 98 28.85 -2.16 -11.96
CA MET A 98 28.12 -3.28 -12.56
C MET A 98 27.15 -3.92 -11.55
N GLY A 99 27.59 -4.11 -10.29
CA GLY A 99 26.74 -4.63 -9.23
C GLY A 99 25.52 -3.75 -8.97
N ILE A 100 25.70 -2.42 -8.97
CA ILE A 100 24.59 -1.46 -8.86
C ILE A 100 23.65 -1.64 -10.05
N CYS A 101 24.16 -1.64 -11.28
CA CYS A 101 23.35 -1.79 -12.49
C CYS A 101 22.52 -3.07 -12.47
N PHE A 102 23.12 -4.21 -12.20
CA PHE A 102 22.42 -5.50 -12.15
C PHE A 102 21.41 -5.58 -11.00
N GLY A 103 21.78 -5.11 -9.80
CA GLY A 103 20.87 -5.05 -8.66
C GLY A 103 19.65 -4.16 -8.94
N THR A 104 19.87 -2.96 -9.50
CA THR A 104 18.78 -2.04 -9.85
C THR A 104 17.91 -2.57 -10.98
N LEU A 105 18.50 -3.21 -12.00
CA LEU A 105 17.74 -3.80 -13.11
C LEU A 105 16.82 -4.91 -12.61
N TYR A 106 17.36 -5.82 -11.80
CA TYR A 106 16.57 -6.88 -11.17
C TYR A 106 15.46 -6.31 -10.29
N GLY A 107 15.81 -5.36 -9.42
CA GLY A 107 14.85 -4.71 -8.52
C GLY A 107 13.73 -3.99 -9.27
N TYR A 108 14.04 -3.33 -10.39
CA TYR A 108 13.07 -2.67 -11.25
C TYR A 108 12.13 -3.67 -11.92
N ILE A 109 12.65 -4.77 -12.50
CA ILE A 109 11.83 -5.83 -13.09
C ILE A 109 10.89 -6.43 -12.03
N ALA A 110 11.42 -6.75 -10.85
CA ALA A 110 10.62 -7.26 -9.74
C ALA A 110 9.52 -6.25 -9.34
N HIS A 111 9.86 -4.97 -9.20
CA HIS A 111 8.90 -3.91 -8.91
C HIS A 111 7.77 -3.84 -9.95
N LEU A 112 8.08 -3.94 -11.25
CA LEU A 112 7.06 -3.97 -12.30
C LEU A 112 6.13 -5.19 -12.17
N ILE A 113 6.68 -6.37 -11.91
CA ILE A 113 5.87 -7.59 -11.72
C ILE A 113 4.88 -7.42 -10.56
N PHE A 114 5.36 -6.90 -9.42
CA PHE A 114 4.53 -6.69 -8.23
C PHE A 114 3.61 -5.46 -8.32
N THR A 115 3.73 -4.65 -9.36
CA THR A 115 2.88 -3.47 -9.57
C THR A 115 1.81 -3.73 -10.61
N TYR A 116 2.11 -4.47 -11.67
CA TYR A 116 1.19 -4.63 -12.80
C TYR A 116 0.59 -6.03 -12.93
N TYR A 117 1.32 -7.09 -12.57
CA TYR A 117 0.86 -8.47 -12.80
C TYR A 117 0.28 -9.12 -11.54
N TYR A 118 0.90 -8.84 -10.39
CA TYR A 118 0.53 -9.46 -9.14
C TYR A 118 -0.83 -9.00 -8.56
N PRO A 119 -1.24 -7.71 -8.66
CA PRO A 119 -2.52 -7.23 -8.12
C PRO A 119 -3.73 -8.06 -8.56
N GLY A 120 -3.83 -8.42 -9.85
CA GLY A 120 -4.96 -9.23 -10.33
C GLY A 120 -5.07 -10.61 -9.66
N GLN A 121 -3.94 -11.27 -9.38
CA GLN A 121 -3.93 -12.58 -8.73
C GLN A 121 -4.32 -12.49 -7.25
N ILE A 122 -3.84 -11.46 -6.55
CA ILE A 122 -4.20 -11.26 -5.15
C ILE A 122 -5.66 -10.84 -5.02
N SER A 123 -6.18 -9.96 -5.87
CA SER A 123 -7.58 -9.53 -5.86
C SER A 123 -8.53 -10.71 -6.02
N ALA A 124 -8.32 -11.59 -7.01
CA ALA A 124 -9.14 -12.79 -7.19
C ALA A 124 -9.12 -13.74 -5.96
N ARG A 125 -7.98 -13.83 -5.27
CA ARG A 125 -7.88 -14.64 -4.06
C ARG A 125 -8.54 -13.96 -2.85
N LEU A 126 -8.42 -12.64 -2.73
CA LEU A 126 -9.08 -11.84 -1.69
C LEU A 126 -10.60 -11.91 -1.83
N GLU A 127 -11.11 -11.72 -3.05
CA GLU A 127 -12.53 -11.88 -3.39
C GLU A 127 -13.05 -13.25 -2.95
N LYS A 128 -12.31 -14.32 -3.29
CA LYS A 128 -12.65 -15.67 -2.84
C LYS A 128 -12.68 -15.79 -1.31
N LEU A 129 -11.75 -15.18 -0.58
CA LEU A 129 -11.74 -15.22 0.89
C LEU A 129 -12.92 -14.44 1.49
N ARG A 130 -13.26 -13.28 0.91
CA ARG A 130 -14.39 -12.44 1.31
C ARG A 130 -15.71 -13.18 1.13
N TYR A 131 -16.03 -13.59 -0.10
CA TYR A 131 -17.33 -14.15 -0.46
C TYR A 131 -17.48 -15.68 -0.26
N THR A 132 -16.51 -16.36 0.34
CA THR A 132 -16.72 -17.77 0.74
C THR A 132 -17.75 -17.83 1.87
N PRO A 133 -18.83 -18.62 1.73
CA PRO A 133 -19.89 -18.71 2.73
C PRO A 133 -19.37 -18.98 4.14
N ARG A 134 -19.84 -18.18 5.09
CA ARG A 134 -19.57 -18.39 6.52
C ARG A 134 -20.41 -19.55 7.05
N ILE A 135 -19.95 -20.13 8.14
CA ILE A 135 -20.60 -21.25 8.80
C ILE A 135 -21.10 -20.78 10.17
N ASN A 136 -22.39 -20.99 10.45
CA ASN A 136 -22.97 -20.67 11.74
C ASN A 136 -22.26 -21.49 12.84
N PRO A 137 -21.71 -20.88 13.89
CA PRO A 137 -20.96 -21.57 14.93
C PRO A 137 -21.83 -22.50 15.80
N THR A 138 -23.15 -22.28 15.82
CA THR A 138 -24.11 -23.05 16.63
C THR A 138 -24.73 -24.21 15.86
N THR A 139 -25.16 -23.99 14.62
CA THR A 139 -25.84 -25.01 13.80
C THR A 139 -24.94 -25.72 12.81
N GLY A 140 -23.86 -25.08 12.37
CA GLY A 140 -23.02 -25.57 11.27
C GLY A 140 -23.60 -25.29 9.88
N ASN A 141 -24.72 -24.56 9.79
CA ASN A 141 -25.34 -24.20 8.52
C ASN A 141 -24.47 -23.21 7.74
N LYS A 142 -24.58 -23.26 6.40
CA LYS A 142 -24.00 -22.24 5.53
C LYS A 142 -24.84 -20.99 5.61
N MET A 143 -24.20 -19.86 5.83
CA MET A 143 -24.84 -18.55 5.89
C MET A 143 -24.95 -17.94 4.49
N LYS A 144 -26.06 -17.23 4.23
CA LYS A 144 -26.28 -16.41 3.04
C LYS A 144 -25.62 -15.04 3.28
N LEU A 145 -24.91 -14.53 2.27
CA LEU A 145 -24.49 -13.13 2.23
C LEU A 145 -25.67 -12.30 1.74
N LEU A 146 -26.04 -11.27 2.50
CA LEU A 146 -27.07 -10.32 2.12
C LEU A 146 -26.54 -9.38 1.02
N SER A 147 -27.43 -8.85 0.19
CA SER A 147 -27.09 -7.70 -0.67
C SER A 147 -27.04 -6.40 0.14
N GLU A 148 -26.38 -5.37 -0.39
CA GLU A 148 -26.30 -4.02 0.18
C GLU A 148 -27.68 -3.49 0.68
N GLU A 149 -28.73 -3.66 -0.14
CA GLU A 149 -30.10 -3.23 0.25
C GLU A 149 -30.73 -4.10 1.36
N GLU A 150 -30.33 -5.37 1.45
CA GLU A 150 -30.87 -6.30 2.45
C GLU A 150 -30.18 -6.12 3.81
N GLU A 151 -28.91 -5.69 3.80
CA GLU A 151 -28.10 -5.60 5.01
C GLU A 151 -28.33 -4.33 5.83
N ASP A 152 -28.79 -3.24 5.24
CA ASP A 152 -29.18 -2.00 5.93
C ASP A 152 -30.10 -2.26 7.12
N ALA A 153 -31.01 -3.25 7.02
CA ALA A 153 -31.92 -3.64 8.07
C ALA A 153 -31.23 -4.22 9.32
N TYR A 154 -29.97 -4.64 9.19
CA TYR A 154 -29.14 -5.26 10.23
C TYR A 154 -28.01 -4.34 10.71
N LEU A 155 -27.71 -3.28 9.97
CA LEU A 155 -26.70 -2.29 10.30
C LEU A 155 -27.29 -1.16 11.16
N ASP A 156 -26.49 -0.61 12.06
CA ASP A 156 -26.87 0.59 12.79
C ASP A 156 -26.68 1.86 11.94
N GLU A 157 -27.36 2.96 12.30
CA GLU A 157 -27.29 4.22 11.53
C GLU A 157 -25.86 4.75 11.36
N GLY A 158 -24.95 4.45 12.29
CA GLY A 158 -23.56 4.88 12.21
C GLY A 158 -22.73 3.99 11.27
N GLN A 159 -23.00 2.69 11.21
CA GLN A 159 -22.45 1.75 10.23
C GLN A 159 -22.88 2.13 8.81
N GLN A 160 -24.18 2.37 8.62
CA GLN A 160 -24.71 2.90 7.35
C GLN A 160 -24.05 4.25 7.00
N ALA A 161 -23.82 5.13 7.98
CA ALA A 161 -23.12 6.38 7.73
C ALA A 161 -21.65 6.19 7.34
N GLU A 162 -20.97 5.14 7.81
CA GLU A 162 -19.61 4.77 7.37
C GLU A 162 -19.59 4.26 5.93
N GLU A 163 -20.60 3.50 5.51
CA GLU A 163 -20.78 3.01 4.13
C GLU A 163 -21.17 4.11 3.15
N ASN A 164 -22.07 4.99 3.55
CA ASN A 164 -22.48 6.17 2.77
C ASN A 164 -21.31 7.10 2.44
N VAL A 165 -20.23 7.06 3.24
CA VAL A 165 -18.99 7.79 2.95
C VAL A 165 -17.86 6.89 2.45
N PHE A 166 -18.17 5.66 2.07
CA PHE A 166 -17.27 4.63 1.54
C PHE A 166 -16.02 4.41 2.41
N SER A 167 -16.12 4.65 3.71
CA SER A 167 -14.99 4.53 4.65
C SER A 167 -14.76 3.11 5.12
N VAL A 168 -15.87 2.40 5.23
CA VAL A 168 -15.99 1.04 5.71
C VAL A 168 -17.06 0.39 4.85
N ASP A 169 -16.89 -0.89 4.65
CA ASP A 169 -17.74 -1.74 3.84
C ASP A 169 -18.10 -2.94 4.74
N TYR A 170 -19.37 -3.13 5.05
CA TYR A 170 -19.84 -4.22 5.90
C TYR A 170 -20.34 -5.38 5.04
N ASP A 171 -20.06 -6.61 5.48
CA ASP A 171 -20.71 -7.79 4.89
C ASP A 171 -21.61 -8.40 5.96
N VAL A 172 -22.91 -8.46 5.73
CA VAL A 172 -23.84 -9.15 6.64
C VAL A 172 -24.12 -10.58 6.17
N TRP A 173 -23.70 -11.55 6.99
CA TRP A 173 -24.02 -12.96 6.80
C TRP A 173 -25.19 -13.35 7.70
N ILE A 174 -26.19 -14.05 7.16
CA ILE A 174 -27.33 -14.58 7.92
C ILE A 174 -27.52 -16.07 7.74
N ASP A 175 -27.80 -16.78 8.84
CA ASP A 175 -28.37 -18.12 8.79
C ASP A 175 -29.90 -18.00 8.69
N GLU A 176 -30.46 -18.33 7.53
CA GLU A 176 -31.89 -18.21 7.24
C GLU A 176 -32.76 -19.12 8.14
N GLU A 177 -32.20 -20.21 8.70
CA GLU A 177 -32.96 -21.12 9.56
C GLU A 177 -33.08 -20.61 10.99
N THR A 178 -32.03 -19.95 11.52
CA THR A 178 -32.00 -19.52 12.93
C THR A 178 -32.07 -18.01 13.12
N GLY A 179 -31.89 -17.23 12.06
CA GLY A 179 -31.73 -15.78 12.12
C GLY A 179 -30.39 -15.33 12.74
N TYR A 180 -29.40 -16.23 12.84
CA TYR A 180 -28.09 -15.85 13.37
C TYR A 180 -27.39 -14.93 12.39
N THR A 181 -26.98 -13.76 12.84
CA THR A 181 -26.33 -12.73 12.01
C THR A 181 -24.87 -12.60 12.40
N HIS A 182 -23.99 -12.54 11.40
CA HIS A 182 -22.55 -12.35 11.56
C HIS A 182 -22.10 -11.22 10.63
N ILE A 183 -21.70 -10.10 11.23
CA ILE A 183 -21.30 -8.89 10.52
C ILE A 183 -19.78 -8.85 10.43
N GLU A 184 -19.25 -8.76 9.21
CA GLU A 184 -17.84 -8.52 8.95
C GLU A 184 -17.61 -7.08 8.49
N LYS A 185 -16.40 -6.56 8.73
CA LYS A 185 -16.03 -5.17 8.49
C LYS A 185 -14.78 -5.16 7.61
N TYR A 186 -14.86 -4.52 6.46
CA TYR A 186 -13.78 -4.35 5.49
C TYR A 186 -13.41 -2.88 5.34
N LYS A 187 -12.23 -2.60 4.77
CA LYS A 187 -11.81 -1.23 4.49
C LYS A 187 -12.52 -0.76 3.23
N GLY A 188 -13.20 0.38 3.32
CA GLY A 188 -13.82 1.01 2.17
C GLY A 188 -12.80 1.69 1.25
N HIS A 189 -13.31 2.30 0.18
CA HIS A 189 -12.52 2.94 -0.87
C HIS A 189 -12.01 4.34 -0.48
N LEU A 190 -12.72 5.03 0.42
CA LEU A 190 -12.37 6.36 0.89
C LEU A 190 -11.74 6.30 2.28
N ASN A 191 -10.77 7.17 2.50
CA ASN A 191 -10.15 7.31 3.81
C ASN A 191 -10.89 8.38 4.59
N ALA A 192 -11.64 7.96 5.60
CA ALA A 192 -12.22 8.84 6.60
C ALA A 192 -11.63 8.52 7.97
N HIS A 193 -11.43 9.57 8.76
CA HIS A 193 -10.89 9.44 10.10
C HIS A 193 -11.99 9.03 11.07
N GLU A 194 -11.57 8.36 12.14
CA GLU A 194 -12.45 8.10 13.27
C GLU A 194 -12.85 9.42 13.93
N CYS A 195 -14.15 9.64 14.06
CA CYS A 195 -14.69 10.79 14.76
C CYS A 195 -14.50 10.59 16.26
N ASP A 196 -13.84 11.54 16.91
CA ASP A 196 -13.56 11.55 18.34
C ASP A 196 -14.81 11.84 19.21
N ASN A 197 -15.99 12.00 18.61
CA ASN A 197 -17.27 12.16 19.32
C ASN A 197 -18.15 10.91 19.21
N CYS A 198 -18.39 10.42 17.99
CA CYS A 198 -19.27 9.27 17.77
C CYS A 198 -18.56 7.94 17.56
N GLY A 199 -17.22 7.92 17.39
CA GLY A 199 -16.43 6.69 17.18
C GLY A 199 -16.50 6.08 15.79
N PHE A 200 -17.40 6.56 14.93
CA PHE A 200 -17.49 6.13 13.53
C PHE A 200 -16.45 6.81 12.64
N ARG A 201 -15.99 6.11 11.60
CA ARG A 201 -15.06 6.59 10.57
C ARG A 201 -15.73 7.46 9.53
N THR A 202 -16.36 8.54 9.97
CA THR A 202 -17.14 9.43 9.11
C THR A 202 -16.55 10.83 9.02
N LEU A 203 -15.38 11.08 9.64
CA LEU A 203 -14.72 12.38 9.67
C LEU A 203 -13.90 12.59 8.38
N ARG A 204 -14.41 13.43 7.47
CA ARG A 204 -13.81 13.73 6.17
C ARG A 204 -13.28 15.15 6.10
N LEU A 205 -12.20 15.36 5.36
CA LEU A 205 -11.69 16.69 5.05
C LEU A 205 -12.69 17.41 4.14
N VAL A 206 -13.23 18.54 4.60
CA VAL A 206 -14.22 19.33 3.86
C VAL A 206 -13.64 20.63 3.30
N GLN A 207 -12.66 21.22 3.99
CA GLN A 207 -12.06 22.47 3.57
C GLN A 207 -10.58 22.51 3.94
N GLU A 208 -9.78 23.11 3.07
CA GLU A 208 -8.40 23.47 3.33
C GLU A 208 -8.20 24.95 3.02
N GLU A 209 -7.56 25.66 3.94
CA GLU A 209 -7.26 27.08 3.81
C GLU A 209 -5.79 27.30 4.13
N VAL A 210 -5.04 27.83 3.15
CA VAL A 210 -3.64 28.21 3.37
C VAL A 210 -3.62 29.46 4.26
N VAL A 211 -3.09 29.31 5.48
CA VAL A 211 -2.96 30.40 6.45
C VAL A 211 -1.70 31.21 6.15
N GLU A 212 -0.61 30.49 5.88
CA GLU A 212 0.68 31.07 5.52
C GLU A 212 1.25 30.30 4.32
N GLU A 213 1.59 31.03 3.26
CA GLU A 213 2.21 30.41 2.10
C GLU A 213 3.63 29.95 2.42
N ALA A 214 3.96 28.74 1.96
CA ALA A 214 5.31 28.22 2.08
C ALA A 214 6.28 29.00 1.18
N THR A 215 7.44 29.37 1.74
CA THR A 215 8.51 30.08 1.02
C THR A 215 9.69 29.14 0.77
N GLU A 216 10.74 29.62 0.10
CA GLU A 216 11.97 28.83 -0.12
C GLU A 216 12.74 28.50 1.18
N TYR A 217 12.49 29.25 2.26
CA TYR A 217 13.28 29.18 3.51
C TYR A 217 12.46 28.79 4.74
N TRP A 218 11.13 28.84 4.64
CA TRP A 218 10.22 28.60 5.74
C TRP A 218 9.01 27.83 5.26
N ASP A 219 8.65 26.82 6.03
CA ASP A 219 7.39 26.09 5.86
C ASP A 219 6.21 27.05 6.06
N GLY A 220 5.18 26.87 5.24
CA GLY A 220 3.90 27.55 5.42
C GLY A 220 3.01 26.78 6.40
N SER A 221 1.75 27.18 6.49
CA SER A 221 0.75 26.43 7.24
C SER A 221 -0.60 26.39 6.53
N VAL A 222 -1.23 25.22 6.58
CA VAL A 222 -2.59 24.98 6.07
C VAL A 222 -3.49 24.62 7.23
N ASN A 223 -4.65 25.27 7.30
CA ASN A 223 -5.75 24.88 8.15
C ASN A 223 -6.63 23.88 7.40
N GLN A 224 -6.72 22.68 7.94
CA GLN A 224 -7.60 21.62 7.47
C GLN A 224 -8.83 21.56 8.37
N GLU A 225 -10.02 21.69 7.79
CA GLU A 225 -11.30 21.48 8.46
C GLU A 225 -11.88 20.13 8.04
N PHE A 226 -12.11 19.29 9.04
CA PHE A 226 -12.76 17.99 8.90
C PHE A 226 -14.17 18.05 9.46
N SER A 227 -15.13 17.46 8.77
CA SER A 227 -16.51 17.33 9.22
C SER A 227 -16.95 15.88 9.23
N CYS A 228 -17.63 15.48 10.31
CA CYS A 228 -18.22 14.16 10.47
C CYS A 228 -19.60 14.13 9.83
N SER A 229 -19.81 13.28 8.83
CA SER A 229 -21.11 13.17 8.14
C SER A 229 -22.23 12.64 9.04
N TYR A 230 -21.89 11.86 10.07
CA TYR A 230 -22.88 11.27 10.98
C TYR A 230 -23.34 12.22 12.09
N CYS A 231 -22.42 12.69 12.95
CA CYS A 231 -22.78 13.53 14.10
C CYS A 231 -22.58 15.04 13.89
N GLY A 232 -22.13 15.47 12.70
CA GLY A 232 -21.89 16.88 12.39
C GLY A 232 -20.70 17.52 13.11
N ARG A 233 -19.86 16.74 13.80
CA ARG A 233 -18.68 17.26 14.48
C ARG A 233 -17.69 17.84 13.48
N VAL A 234 -17.28 19.09 13.74
CA VAL A 234 -16.21 19.77 12.99
C VAL A 234 -14.92 19.76 13.80
N LYS A 235 -13.82 19.39 13.16
CA LYS A 235 -12.47 19.36 13.74
C LYS A 235 -11.52 20.13 12.84
N ARG A 236 -10.79 21.08 13.41
CA ARG A 236 -9.77 21.85 12.69
C ARG A 236 -8.39 21.41 13.13
N LYS A 237 -7.48 21.29 12.17
CA LYS A 237 -6.08 20.98 12.41
C LYS A 237 -5.23 21.87 11.52
N THR A 238 -4.25 22.53 12.11
CA THR A 238 -3.20 23.22 11.35
C THR A 238 -2.07 22.24 11.09
N VAL A 239 -1.66 22.12 9.84
CA VAL A 239 -0.55 21.28 9.38
C VAL A 239 0.48 22.17 8.70
N ALA A 240 1.77 21.86 8.86
CA ALA A 240 2.84 22.57 8.15
C ALA A 240 2.76 22.26 6.65
N LEU A 241 2.79 23.30 5.82
CA LEU A 241 2.98 23.17 4.38
C LEU A 241 4.48 23.15 4.10
N SER A 242 5.00 22.02 3.65
CA SER A 242 6.42 21.88 3.29
C SER A 242 6.85 22.94 2.26
N TYR A 243 8.04 23.51 2.43
CA TYR A 243 8.63 24.52 1.53
C TYR A 243 8.54 24.14 0.03
N LYS A 244 8.31 25.15 -0.83
CA LYS A 244 8.30 24.98 -2.29
C LYS A 244 9.72 24.65 -2.78
N VAL A 245 9.90 23.47 -3.38
CA VAL A 245 11.09 23.13 -4.17
C VAL A 245 11.01 23.86 -5.51
N LYS A 246 12.11 24.47 -5.99
CA LYS A 246 12.15 25.23 -7.25
C LYS A 246 11.69 24.39 -8.45
N ASP A 247 10.72 24.93 -9.17
CA ASP A 247 10.33 24.52 -10.53
C ASP A 247 11.36 25.01 -11.55
N ASP A 248 12.53 24.37 -11.63
CA ASP A 248 13.34 24.43 -12.87
C ASP A 248 12.74 23.43 -13.87
N VAL A 249 11.60 23.81 -14.45
CA VAL A 249 10.92 23.05 -15.52
C VAL A 249 11.79 23.11 -16.77
N SER A 250 12.51 22.02 -17.03
CA SER A 250 13.22 21.77 -18.29
C SER A 250 12.27 21.92 -19.48
N GLU A 251 12.70 22.67 -20.52
CA GLU A 251 11.98 22.90 -21.80
C GLU A 251 11.70 21.62 -22.63
N THR A 252 11.91 20.44 -22.06
CA THR A 252 11.76 19.13 -22.70
C THR A 252 10.59 18.32 -22.14
N ALA A 253 9.53 18.96 -21.65
CA ALA A 253 8.36 18.26 -21.16
C ALA A 253 7.56 17.63 -22.32
N ARG A 254 7.35 16.31 -22.26
CA ARG A 254 6.41 15.58 -23.12
C ARG A 254 5.17 15.20 -22.33
N LEU A 255 4.00 15.24 -22.97
CA LEU A 255 2.76 14.74 -22.40
C LEU A 255 2.87 13.22 -22.18
N VAL A 256 2.73 12.79 -20.93
CA VAL A 256 2.69 11.38 -20.52
C VAL A 256 1.23 10.98 -20.37
N SER A 257 0.83 9.87 -20.99
CA SER A 257 -0.56 9.38 -21.01
C SER A 257 -1.06 8.87 -19.66
N ASN A 258 -0.16 8.55 -18.72
CA ASN A 258 -0.50 8.16 -17.35
C ASN A 258 0.64 8.53 -16.37
N PRO A 259 0.75 9.80 -15.96
CA PRO A 259 1.89 10.31 -15.21
C PRO A 259 1.96 9.84 -13.75
N LEU A 260 0.88 9.23 -13.23
CA LEU A 260 0.72 8.99 -11.80
C LEU A 260 0.78 7.51 -11.41
N ALA A 261 0.78 6.56 -12.36
CA ALA A 261 0.70 5.12 -12.10
C ALA A 261 1.80 4.52 -11.19
N ASN A 262 2.83 5.29 -10.84
CA ASN A 262 3.93 4.79 -10.01
C ASN A 262 4.58 5.83 -9.08
N ASN A 263 4.00 7.02 -8.90
CA ASN A 263 4.64 8.05 -8.09
C ASN A 263 4.18 7.97 -6.62
N LYS A 264 5.14 7.69 -5.72
CA LYS A 264 4.94 7.69 -4.25
C LYS A 264 4.70 9.09 -3.67
N GLU A 265 4.82 10.12 -4.50
CA GLU A 265 4.61 11.53 -4.14
C GLU A 265 3.15 11.99 -4.29
N VAL A 266 2.25 11.13 -4.79
CA VAL A 266 0.82 11.46 -4.87
C VAL A 266 0.20 11.21 -3.49
N GLU A 267 0.10 12.27 -2.71
CA GLU A 267 -0.47 12.26 -1.36
C GLU A 267 -2.01 12.25 -1.39
N THR A 268 -2.63 12.87 -2.40
CA THR A 268 -4.09 12.93 -2.59
C THR A 268 -4.44 13.19 -4.06
N VAL A 269 -5.51 12.56 -4.54
CA VAL A 269 -6.13 12.76 -5.86
C VAL A 269 -7.53 13.33 -5.66
N LYS A 270 -7.81 14.51 -6.22
CA LYS A 270 -9.14 15.14 -6.19
C LYS A 270 -9.80 15.01 -7.57
N ILE A 271 -10.97 14.40 -7.62
CA ILE A 271 -11.82 14.33 -8.81
C ILE A 271 -13.05 15.19 -8.57
N GLU A 272 -13.35 16.08 -9.52
CA GLU A 272 -14.61 16.81 -9.55
C GLU A 272 -15.40 16.39 -10.79
N ILE A 273 -16.60 15.83 -10.57
CA ILE A 273 -17.47 15.35 -11.64
C ILE A 273 -18.65 16.29 -11.79
N PHE A 274 -18.75 16.91 -12.97
CA PHE A 274 -19.82 17.84 -13.33
C PHE A 274 -20.97 17.10 -14.01
N SER A 275 -22.18 17.27 -13.49
CA SER A 275 -23.42 16.83 -14.12
C SER A 275 -23.88 17.83 -15.17
N ASN A 276 -24.54 17.35 -16.22
CA ASN A 276 -25.22 18.20 -17.21
C ASN A 276 -26.34 19.06 -16.60
N LYS A 277 -26.77 18.76 -15.37
CA LYS A 277 -27.75 19.55 -14.60
C LYS A 277 -27.13 20.77 -13.90
N GLY A 278 -25.79 20.92 -13.94
CA GLY A 278 -25.06 22.05 -13.34
C GLY A 278 -24.49 21.77 -11.94
N ASP A 279 -24.72 20.58 -11.39
CA ASP A 279 -24.17 20.16 -10.11
C ASP A 279 -22.75 19.61 -10.27
N SER A 280 -21.86 19.88 -9.30
CA SER A 280 -20.53 19.25 -9.22
C SER A 280 -20.38 18.47 -7.92
N LYS A 281 -19.83 17.25 -8.01
CA LYS A 281 -19.46 16.44 -6.85
C LYS A 281 -17.95 16.26 -6.81
N VAL A 282 -17.38 16.53 -5.64
CA VAL A 282 -15.94 16.47 -5.40
C VAL A 282 -15.60 15.23 -4.56
N PHE A 283 -14.70 14.40 -5.07
CA PHE A 283 -14.23 13.18 -4.45
C PHE A 283 -12.71 13.27 -4.23
N ASN A 284 -12.23 12.82 -3.08
CA ASN A 284 -10.81 12.84 -2.73
C ASN A 284 -10.34 11.43 -2.41
N PHE A 285 -9.24 10.99 -3.01
CA PHE A 285 -8.66 9.67 -2.86
C PHE A 285 -7.22 9.81 -2.40
N GLN A 286 -6.69 8.85 -1.63
CA GLN A 286 -5.29 8.93 -1.18
C GLN A 286 -4.31 8.42 -2.24
N ASN A 287 -4.80 7.68 -3.24
CA ASN A 287 -3.97 7.12 -4.29
C ASN A 287 -4.77 6.92 -5.59
N ILE A 288 -4.04 6.68 -6.66
CA ILE A 288 -4.62 6.50 -8.00
C ILE A 288 -5.41 5.20 -8.12
N GLU A 289 -5.03 4.15 -7.39
CA GLU A 289 -5.72 2.85 -7.45
C GLU A 289 -7.16 2.97 -6.94
N GLN A 290 -7.36 3.64 -5.81
CA GLN A 290 -8.70 3.98 -5.28
C GLN A 290 -9.50 4.85 -6.26
N THR A 291 -8.83 5.80 -6.89
CA THR A 291 -9.44 6.70 -7.87
C THR A 291 -9.94 5.94 -9.10
N GLN A 292 -9.14 5.01 -9.63
CA GLN A 292 -9.46 4.21 -10.80
C GLN A 292 -10.63 3.27 -10.54
N SER A 293 -10.60 2.55 -9.41
CA SER A 293 -11.70 1.68 -8.98
C SER A 293 -13.01 2.46 -8.85
N PHE A 294 -12.98 3.65 -8.25
CA PHE A 294 -14.16 4.51 -8.15
C PHE A 294 -14.70 4.91 -9.53
N LEU A 295 -13.83 5.31 -10.46
CA LEU A 295 -14.26 5.75 -11.79
C LEU A 295 -14.83 4.61 -12.66
N GLU A 296 -14.41 3.37 -12.44
CA GLU A 296 -14.96 2.20 -13.15
C GLU A 296 -16.40 1.88 -12.72
N GLU A 297 -16.74 2.17 -11.46
CA GLU A 297 -18.04 1.86 -10.85
C GLU A 297 -18.96 3.08 -10.75
N PHE A 298 -18.43 4.29 -10.96
CA PHE A 298 -19.18 5.52 -10.81
C PHE A 298 -20.34 5.61 -11.80
N ASP A 299 -21.55 5.59 -11.26
CA ASP A 299 -22.80 5.79 -11.97
C ASP A 299 -23.58 6.93 -11.31
N TYR A 300 -23.86 7.97 -12.09
CA TYR A 300 -24.56 9.17 -11.61
C TYR A 300 -26.00 8.86 -11.19
N GLU A 301 -26.63 7.83 -11.79
CA GLU A 301 -28.04 7.49 -11.55
C GLU A 301 -28.24 6.81 -10.18
N LYS A 302 -27.21 6.17 -9.62
CA LYS A 302 -27.26 5.50 -8.30
C LYS A 302 -27.09 6.44 -7.11
N MET A 303 -26.85 7.73 -7.34
CA MET A 303 -26.56 8.71 -6.27
C MET A 303 -27.68 9.73 -6.04
N ASP A 304 -28.80 9.62 -6.77
CA ASP A 304 -29.98 10.47 -6.63
C ASP A 304 -31.15 9.77 -5.87
N ASP A 305 -30.93 8.54 -5.38
CA ASP A 305 -31.79 7.81 -4.44
C ASP A 305 -31.22 7.88 -3.01
#